data_AF-A0A062WYB9-F1
#
_entry.id   AF-A0A062WYB9-F1
#
_cell.length_a   1.000
_cell.length_b   1.000
_cell.length_c   1.000
_cell.angle_alpha   90.00
_cell.angle_beta   90.00
_cell.angle_gamma   90.00
#
_symmetry.space_group_name_H-M   'P 1'
#
loop_
_entity.id
_entity.type
_entity.pdbx_description
1 polymer ?
#
loop_
_entity_poly.entity_id
_entity_poly.type
_entity_poly.pdbx_seq_one_letter_code
_entity_poly.pdbx_strand_id
1 'polypeptide(L)'
;MSADVTIPSYGVRNRVERTGPAVRAALRPDHRAEFEAEFHAAAVEADDALDLAPLHRVIDRWWPQAVLCANPEIQAGIDEDRRRIAAGDPTVIAEIWYPPGHPHPSRTV
;
A
#
# COMPACT_ATOMS: atom_id res chain seq x y z
N MET A 1 -31.25 2.94 -11.82
CA MET A 1 -30.08 3.50 -12.52
C MET A 1 -28.88 3.25 -11.62
N SER A 2 -28.16 2.15 -11.83
CA SER A 2 -26.88 1.92 -11.15
C SER A 2 -25.89 2.93 -11.69
N ALA A 3 -25.40 3.82 -10.83
CA ALA A 3 -24.17 4.53 -11.13
C ALA A 3 -23.08 3.47 -11.20
N ASP A 4 -22.65 3.18 -12.42
CA ASP A 4 -21.38 2.54 -12.70
C ASP A 4 -20.29 3.44 -12.11
N VAL A 5 -19.94 3.21 -10.84
CA VAL A 5 -18.80 3.87 -10.21
C VAL A 5 -17.59 3.21 -10.86
N THR A 6 -17.17 3.75 -12.00
CA THR A 6 -15.85 3.52 -12.56
C THR A 6 -14.84 3.96 -11.51
N ILE A 7 -14.40 3.02 -10.66
CA ILE A 7 -13.27 3.21 -9.78
C ILE A 7 -12.09 3.51 -10.71
N PRO A 8 -11.44 4.70 -10.62
CA PRO A 8 -10.31 5.02 -11.48
C PRO A 8 -9.26 3.91 -11.35
N SER A 9 -8.49 3.63 -12.41
CA SER A 9 -7.47 2.56 -12.42
C SER A 9 -6.33 2.72 -11.39
N TYR A 10 -6.41 3.76 -10.54
CA TYR A 10 -5.53 4.09 -9.42
C TYR A 10 -6.19 3.87 -8.06
N GLY A 11 -7.47 3.51 -8.03
CA GLY A 11 -8.17 3.09 -6.83
C GLY A 11 -7.79 1.64 -6.53
N VAL A 12 -7.10 1.44 -5.41
CA VAL A 12 -6.94 0.13 -4.77
C VAL A 12 -8.26 -0.64 -4.87
N ARG A 13 -8.29 -1.69 -5.70
CA ARG A 13 -9.51 -2.45 -6.00
C ARG A 13 -9.95 -3.24 -4.76
N ASN A 14 -8.99 -3.85 -4.09
CA ASN A 14 -9.17 -4.56 -2.83
C ASN A 14 -8.70 -3.69 -1.67
N ARG A 15 -9.64 -2.98 -1.05
CA ARG A 15 -9.36 -2.15 0.12
C ARG A 15 -9.02 -3.05 1.31
N VAL A 16 -7.93 -2.71 1.99
CA VAL A 16 -7.53 -3.35 3.25
C VAL A 16 -7.79 -2.34 4.36
N GLU A 17 -8.56 -2.72 5.38
CA GLU A 17 -8.76 -1.88 6.56
C GLU A 17 -7.44 -1.75 7.35
N ARG A 18 -7.22 -0.61 8.01
CA ARG A 18 -6.06 -0.39 8.90
C ARG A 18 -6.30 -1.02 10.27
N THR A 19 -6.50 -2.33 10.29
CA THR A 19 -6.70 -3.11 11.50
C THR A 19 -5.80 -4.34 11.48
N GLY A 20 -5.38 -4.83 12.66
CA GLY A 20 -4.51 -6.00 12.78
C GLY A 20 -5.06 -7.23 12.03
N PRO A 21 -6.33 -7.63 12.23
CA PRO A 21 -6.92 -8.77 11.52
C PRO A 21 -6.96 -8.59 9.99
N ALA A 22 -7.32 -7.41 9.48
CA ALA A 22 -7.39 -7.16 8.05
C ALA A 22 -6.00 -7.18 7.39
N VAL A 23 -5.01 -6.54 8.03
CA VAL A 23 -3.61 -6.57 7.61
C VAL A 23 -3.11 -8.02 7.56
N ARG A 24 -3.29 -8.78 8.65
CA ARG A 24 -2.90 -10.20 8.73
C ARG A 24 -3.50 -11.06 7.62
N ALA A 25 -4.80 -10.88 7.34
CA ALA A 25 -5.53 -11.67 6.35
C ALA A 25 -5.03 -11.40 4.92
N ALA A 26 -4.70 -10.14 4.61
CA ALA A 26 -4.23 -9.74 3.29
C ALA A 26 -2.78 -10.12 3.01
N LEU A 27 -1.94 -10.31 4.03
CA LEU A 27 -0.53 -10.67 3.85
C LEU A 27 -0.35 -12.11 3.34
N ARG A 28 0.68 -12.28 2.49
CA ARG A 28 1.26 -13.58 2.12
C ARG A 28 1.79 -14.34 3.34
N PRO A 29 1.92 -15.68 3.29
CA PRO A 29 2.36 -16.49 4.44
C PRO A 29 3.65 -16.02 5.10
N ASP A 30 4.71 -15.72 4.32
CA ASP A 30 6.00 -15.32 4.89
C ASP A 30 5.90 -13.97 5.61
N HIS A 31 5.28 -12.97 4.98
CA HIS A 31 5.06 -11.66 5.59
C HIS A 31 4.10 -11.72 6.78
N ARG A 32 3.14 -12.64 6.76
CA ARG A 32 2.20 -12.84 7.87
C ARG A 32 2.93 -13.31 9.11
N ALA A 33 3.87 -14.25 8.97
CA ALA A 33 4.67 -14.74 10.10
C ALA A 33 5.50 -13.62 10.73
N GLU A 34 6.13 -12.78 9.90
CA GLU A 34 6.90 -11.62 10.38
C GLU A 34 6.00 -10.58 11.07
N PHE A 35 4.85 -10.25 10.45
CA PHE A 35 3.85 -9.38 11.05
C PHE A 35 3.36 -9.90 12.41
N GLU A 36 3.03 -11.19 12.51
CA GLU A 36 2.54 -11.81 13.75
C GLU A 36 3.60 -11.74 14.86
N ALA A 37 4.88 -11.96 14.53
CA ALA A 37 5.97 -11.85 15.48
C ALA A 37 6.15 -10.41 15.99
N GLU A 38 6.16 -9.42 15.09
CA GLU A 38 6.26 -8.00 15.47
C GLU A 38 5.04 -7.54 16.27
N PHE A 39 3.84 -7.94 15.85
CA PHE A 39 2.60 -7.58 16.53
C PHE A 39 2.54 -8.19 17.94
N HIS A 40 3.03 -9.42 18.12
CA HIS A 40 3.12 -10.05 19.42
C HIS A 40 4.12 -9.34 20.34
N ALA A 41 5.30 -8.98 19.84
CA ALA A 41 6.28 -8.21 20.60
C ALA A 41 5.72 -6.84 21.03
N ALA A 42 5.03 -6.14 20.12
CA ALA A 42 4.37 -4.88 20.43
C ALA A 42 3.19 -5.03 21.41
N ALA A 43 2.51 -6.20 21.42
CA ALA A 43 1.46 -6.47 22.39
C ALA A 43 2.01 -6.63 23.81
N VAL A 44 3.17 -7.26 23.97
CA VAL A 44 3.87 -7.36 25.27
C VAL A 44 4.28 -5.98 25.77
N GLU A 45 4.90 -5.16 24.90
CA GLU A 45 5.25 -3.77 25.24
C GLU A 45 4.01 -2.94 25.63
N ALA A 46 2.91 -3.11 24.90
CA ALA A 46 1.67 -2.41 25.16
C ALA A 46 1.02 -2.81 26.48
N ASP A 47 1.13 -4.08 26.89
CA ASP A 47 0.65 -4.57 28.19
C ASP A 47 1.48 -3.98 29.34
N ASP A 48 2.81 -4.00 29.21
CA ASP A 48 3.73 -3.46 30.21
C ASP A 48 3.55 -1.94 30.42
N ALA A 49 3.34 -1.20 29.33
CA ALA A 49 3.21 0.26 29.34
C ALA A 49 1.76 0.75 29.47
N LEU A 50 0.77 -0.14 29.34
CA LEU A 50 -0.66 0.20 29.18
C LEU A 50 -0.91 1.22 28.05
N ASP A 51 -0.13 1.14 26.98
CA ASP A 51 -0.19 2.02 25.82
C ASP A 51 -0.27 1.21 24.51
N LEU A 52 -1.33 1.41 23.73
CA LEU A 52 -1.54 0.70 22.46
C LEU A 52 -0.76 1.31 21.28
N ALA A 53 -0.06 2.42 21.46
CA ALA A 53 0.72 3.06 20.40
C ALA A 53 1.69 2.11 19.66
N PRO A 54 2.40 1.17 20.32
CA PRO A 54 3.26 0.20 19.63
C PRO A 54 2.50 -0.66 18.62
N LEU A 55 1.30 -1.13 18.97
CA LEU A 55 0.45 -1.94 18.08
C LEU A 55 0.02 -1.14 16.84
N HIS A 56 -0.37 0.12 17.02
CA HIS A 56 -0.74 0.99 15.92
C HIS A 56 0.43 1.23 14.96
N ARG A 57 1.65 1.41 15.48
CA ARG A 57 2.86 1.56 14.65
C ARG A 57 3.13 0.31 13.80
N VAL A 58 2.96 -0.88 14.36
CA VAL A 58 3.08 -2.13 13.60
C VAL A 58 2.03 -2.19 12.49
N ILE A 59 0.77 -1.90 12.80
CA ILE A 59 -0.32 -1.87 11.79
C ILE A 59 0.02 -0.88 10.66
N ASP A 60 0.42 0.35 10.98
CA ASP A 60 0.73 1.38 9.98
C ASP A 60 1.95 1.01 9.12
N ARG A 61 2.97 0.38 9.71
CA ARG A 61 4.15 -0.12 8.99
C ARG A 61 3.78 -1.19 7.98
N TRP A 62 2.92 -2.13 8.37
CA TRP A 62 2.58 -3.30 7.55
C TRP A 62 1.43 -3.08 6.58
N TRP A 63 0.60 -2.06 6.81
CA TRP A 63 -0.57 -1.80 5.98
C TRP A 63 -0.26 -1.59 4.48
N PRO A 64 0.78 -0.83 4.07
CA PRO A 64 1.14 -0.71 2.65
C PRO A 64 1.46 -2.06 2.00
N GLN A 65 2.16 -2.94 2.72
CA GLN A 65 2.50 -4.27 2.22
C GLN A 65 1.25 -5.16 2.10
N ALA A 66 0.33 -5.06 3.04
CA ALA A 66 -0.96 -5.73 2.97
C ALA A 66 -1.79 -5.27 1.75
N VAL A 67 -1.79 -3.96 1.46
CA VAL A 67 -2.41 -3.40 0.25
C VAL A 67 -1.78 -3.98 -1.01
N LEU A 68 -0.45 -4.04 -1.12
CA LEU A 68 0.23 -4.63 -2.28
C LEU A 68 -0.06 -6.14 -2.41
N CYS A 69 -0.10 -6.89 -1.31
CA CYS A 69 -0.47 -8.31 -1.35
C CYS A 69 -1.92 -8.52 -1.83
N ALA A 70 -2.84 -7.65 -1.44
CA ALA A 70 -4.24 -7.71 -1.84
C ALA A 70 -4.48 -7.22 -3.29
N ASN A 71 -3.54 -6.48 -3.88
CA ASN A 71 -3.64 -5.86 -5.20
C ASN A 71 -2.38 -6.17 -6.03
N PRO A 72 -2.19 -7.44 -6.45
CA PRO A 72 -0.96 -7.89 -7.11
C PRO A 72 -0.66 -7.15 -8.43
N GLU A 73 -1.67 -6.59 -9.09
CA GLU A 73 -1.52 -5.77 -10.29
C GLU A 73 -0.74 -4.48 -10.04
N ILE A 74 -0.85 -3.90 -8.85
CA ILE A 74 -0.08 -2.71 -8.45
C ILE A 74 1.39 -3.09 -8.30
N GLN A 75 1.66 -4.22 -7.64
CA GLN A 75 3.02 -4.73 -7.50
C GLN A 75 3.65 -5.06 -8.86
N ALA A 76 2.88 -5.65 -9.78
CA ALA A 76 3.34 -5.93 -11.13
C ALA A 76 3.71 -4.65 -11.91
N GLY A 77 2.92 -3.58 -11.78
CA GLY A 77 3.24 -2.27 -12.37
C GLY A 77 4.54 -1.68 -11.80
N ILE A 78 4.73 -1.75 -10.49
CA ILE A 78 5.96 -1.30 -9.82
C ILE A 78 7.18 -2.07 -10.34
N ASP A 79 7.06 -3.39 -10.51
CA ASP A 79 8.17 -4.23 -10.97
C ASP A 79 8.48 -4.03 -12.45
N GLU A 80 7.47 -3.72 -13.28
CA GLU A 80 7.64 -3.25 -14.66
C GLU A 80 8.44 -1.95 -14.70
N ASP A 81 8.02 -0.95 -13.94
CA ASP A 81 8.68 0.35 -13.87
C ASP A 81 10.12 0.23 -13.41
N ARG A 82 10.38 -0.59 -12.38
CA ARG A 82 11.75 -0.90 -11.92
C ARG A 82 12.62 -1.49 -13.02
N ARG A 83 12.07 -2.42 -13.82
CA ARG A 83 12.82 -3.04 -14.93
C ARG A 83 13.14 -2.03 -16.01
N ARG A 84 12.19 -1.16 -16.35
CA ARG A 84 12.39 -0.08 -17.33
C ARG A 84 13.45 0.93 -16.87
N ILE A 85 13.41 1.32 -15.59
CA ILE A 85 14.45 2.16 -14.98
C ILE A 85 15.82 1.48 -15.06
N ALA A 86 15.90 0.19 -14.71
CA ALA A 86 17.16 -0.57 -14.80
C ALA A 86 17.68 -0.69 -16.24
N ALA A 87 16.78 -0.69 -17.23
CA ALA A 87 17.10 -0.65 -18.65
C ALA A 87 17.49 0.76 -19.18
N GLY A 88 17.43 1.78 -18.31
CA GLY A 88 17.76 3.16 -18.67
C GLY A 88 16.64 3.92 -19.39
N ASP A 89 15.39 3.48 -19.30
CA ASP A 89 14.23 4.18 -19.88
C ASP A 89 13.84 5.40 -19.00
N PRO A 90 14.09 6.64 -19.47
CA PRO A 90 13.81 7.84 -18.68
C PRO A 90 12.32 8.21 -18.66
N THR A 91 11.47 7.53 -19.44
CA THR A 91 10.04 7.89 -19.51
C THR A 91 9.26 7.49 -18.26
N VAL A 92 9.78 6.57 -17.45
CA VAL A 92 9.18 6.12 -16.17
C VAL A 92 9.02 7.26 -15.15
N ILE A 93 9.93 8.24 -15.16
CA ILE A 93 9.91 9.40 -14.24
C ILE A 93 9.23 10.64 -14.84
N ALA A 94 9.01 10.66 -16.16
CA ALA A 94 8.36 11.79 -16.85
C ALA A 94 6.83 11.70 -16.80
N GLU A 95 6.28 10.48 -16.70
CA GLU A 95 4.85 10.27 -16.49
C GLU A 95 4.51 10.36 -15.01
N ILE A 96 4.48 11.59 -14.47
CA ILE A 96 3.43 11.88 -13.48
C ILE A 96 2.13 11.77 -14.26
N TRP A 97 1.55 10.58 -14.30
CA TRP A 97 0.24 10.38 -14.87
C TRP A 97 -0.75 11.25 -14.09
N TYR A 98 -1.35 12.21 -14.78
CA TYR A 98 -2.49 12.98 -14.27
C TYR A 98 -3.76 12.41 -14.92
N PRO A 99 -4.83 12.16 -14.14
CA PRO A 99 -6.10 11.77 -14.72
C PRO A 99 -6.60 12.80 -15.74
N PRO A 100 -7.30 12.36 -16.81
CA PRO A 100 -8.08 13.27 -17.64
C PRO A 100 -9.04 14.07 -16.74
N GLY A 101 -8.90 15.40 -16.74
CA GLY A 101 -9.70 16.33 -15.92
C GLY A 101 -9.03 16.84 -14.64
N HIS A 102 -7.82 16.40 -14.32
CA HIS A 102 -7.04 16.98 -13.24
C HIS A 102 -6.26 18.20 -13.77
N PRO A 103 -6.38 19.40 -13.16
CA PRO A 103 -5.62 20.55 -13.61
C PRO A 103 -4.12 20.30 -13.42
N HIS A 104 -3.36 20.33 -14.51
CA HIS A 104 -1.91 20.37 -14.42
C HIS A 104 -1.52 21.67 -13.68
N PRO A 105 -0.59 21.62 -12.72
CA PRO A 105 -0.03 22.84 -12.16
C PRO A 105 0.66 23.58 -13.29
N SER A 106 0.07 24.71 -13.70
CA SER A 106 0.64 25.59 -14.71
C SER A 106 2.09 25.89 -14.34
N ARG A 107 3.02 25.37 -15.14
CA ARG A 107 4.44 25.65 -15.00
C ARG A 107 4.63 27.11 -15.38
N THR A 108 4.61 28.00 -14.40
CA THR A 108 4.93 29.41 -14.60
C THR A 108 6.45 29.50 -14.72
N VAL A 109 6.90 29.90 -15.91
CA VAL A 109 8.28 30.30 -16.19
C VAL A 109 8.49 31.71 -15.67
#